data_AF-A0A7S2SUP3-F1
#
_entry.id   AF-A0A7S2SUP3-F1
#
_cell.length_a   1.000
_cell.length_b   1.000
_cell.length_c   1.000
_cell.angle_alpha   90.00
_cell.angle_beta   90.00
_cell.angle_gamma   90.00
#
_symmetry.space_group_name_H-M   'P 1'
#
loop_
_entity.id
_entity.type
_entity.pdbx_description
1 polymer ?
#
loop_
_entity_poly.entity_id
_entity_poly.type
_entity_poly.pdbx_seq_one_letter_code
_entity_poly.pdbx_strand_id
1 'polypeptide(L)'
;EELKNDAPIVAEVPFSSDYKFMATVHEPAKVDNCPDGKYVCFVKGAPDRMVKLCKYQAKGGVAGDENLEDINENYWIEQIAILSSHGLRVLGLCRTTIDKDSVKAGDQLGPEFVNGRPEGKWLTMVGLCAIMDPPRPE
;
A
#
# COMPACT_ATOMS: atom_id res chain seq x y z
N GLU A 1 14.02 13.26 -6.52
CA GLU A 1 14.87 13.08 -5.32
C GLU A 1 14.32 13.79 -4.08
N GLU A 2 13.66 14.94 -4.23
CA GLU A 2 13.10 15.72 -3.10
C GLU A 2 12.12 14.94 -2.21
N LEU A 3 11.21 14.14 -2.78
CA LEU A 3 10.25 13.32 -2.02
C LEU A 3 10.88 12.28 -1.08
N LYS A 4 12.08 11.75 -1.42
CA LYS A 4 12.77 10.79 -0.56
C LYS A 4 13.43 11.47 0.65
N ASN A 5 13.79 12.73 0.52
CA ASN A 5 14.35 13.52 1.62
C ASN A 5 13.26 14.07 2.54
N ASP A 6 12.06 14.35 2.01
CA ASP A 6 10.92 14.86 2.80
C ASP A 6 10.20 13.75 3.60
N ALA A 7 10.29 12.49 3.14
CA ALA A 7 9.69 11.32 3.80
C ALA A 7 10.71 10.18 3.98
N PRO A 8 11.64 10.27 4.94
CA PRO A 8 12.63 9.22 5.17
C PRO A 8 11.97 7.89 5.59
N ILE A 9 12.54 6.78 5.11
CA ILE A 9 12.09 5.43 5.47
C ILE A 9 12.55 5.13 6.90
N VAL A 10 11.60 4.72 7.72
CA VAL A 10 11.78 4.34 9.12
C VAL A 10 11.94 2.84 9.25
N ALA A 11 11.14 2.07 8.50
CA ALA A 11 11.16 0.62 8.50
C ALA A 11 10.63 0.09 7.16
N GLU A 12 10.99 -1.13 6.81
CA GLU A 12 10.48 -1.78 5.61
C GLU A 12 10.19 -3.27 5.81
N VAL A 13 9.19 -3.74 5.08
CA VAL A 13 8.98 -5.16 4.79
C VAL A 13 9.45 -5.38 3.36
N PRO A 14 10.58 -6.06 3.14
CA PRO A 14 11.12 -6.28 1.80
C PRO A 14 10.14 -7.11 0.96
N PHE A 15 10.26 -7.01 -0.36
CA PHE A 15 9.46 -7.86 -1.24
C PHE A 15 9.87 -9.33 -1.08
N SER A 16 8.88 -10.22 -0.91
CA SER A 16 9.09 -11.66 -1.09
C SER A 16 8.07 -12.25 -2.04
N SER A 17 8.51 -13.23 -2.83
CA SER A 17 7.66 -14.00 -3.72
C SER A 17 6.61 -14.82 -2.99
N ASP A 18 6.85 -15.21 -1.73
CA ASP A 18 5.89 -15.97 -0.92
C ASP A 18 4.61 -15.17 -0.63
N TYR A 19 4.78 -13.93 -0.16
CA TYR A 19 3.67 -13.05 0.22
C TYR A 19 3.28 -12.02 -0.85
N LYS A 20 4.10 -11.81 -1.89
CA LYS A 20 3.82 -11.01 -3.09
C LYS A 20 3.47 -9.54 -2.81
N PHE A 21 4.02 -8.95 -1.77
CA PHE A 21 3.93 -7.53 -1.49
C PHE A 21 5.23 -7.02 -0.88
N MET A 22 5.35 -5.71 -0.78
CA MET A 22 6.33 -5.01 0.06
C MET A 22 5.64 -3.85 0.75
N ALA A 23 6.16 -3.47 1.91
CA ALA A 23 5.68 -2.32 2.65
C ALA A 23 6.84 -1.43 3.08
N THR A 24 6.62 -0.12 3.11
CA THR A 24 7.58 0.84 3.65
C THR A 24 6.86 1.77 4.61
N VAL A 25 7.51 2.08 5.73
CA VAL A 25 7.02 2.98 6.77
C VAL A 25 7.89 4.23 6.70
N HIS A 26 7.26 5.40 6.67
CA HIS A 26 7.93 6.68 6.50
C HIS A 26 7.55 7.65 7.61
N GLU A 27 8.47 8.56 7.94
CA GLU A 27 8.11 9.82 8.59
C GLU A 27 7.13 10.58 7.68
N PRO A 28 6.05 11.15 8.22
CA PRO A 28 5.03 11.82 7.42
C PRO A 28 5.60 13.08 6.75
N ALA A 29 5.42 13.22 5.44
CA ALA A 29 5.68 14.47 4.74
C ALA A 29 4.51 15.45 4.93
N LYS A 30 4.73 16.74 4.64
CA LYS A 30 3.65 17.75 4.72
C LYS A 30 2.45 17.42 3.83
N VAL A 31 2.69 16.77 2.71
CA VAL A 31 1.67 16.38 1.73
C VAL A 31 0.81 15.20 2.19
N ASP A 32 1.24 14.47 3.22
CA ASP A 32 0.54 13.28 3.69
C ASP A 32 -0.72 13.60 4.50
N ASN A 33 -0.87 14.81 5.03
CA ASN A 33 -1.93 15.16 5.99
C ASN A 33 -2.04 14.11 7.13
N CYS A 34 -0.90 13.60 7.59
CA CYS A 34 -0.83 12.61 8.66
C CYS A 34 -0.97 13.29 10.02
N PRO A 35 -1.75 12.74 10.97
CA PRO A 35 -1.81 13.24 12.34
C PRO A 35 -0.42 13.22 13.01
N ASP A 36 -0.21 14.15 13.95
CA ASP A 36 0.99 14.15 14.78
C ASP A 36 1.10 12.83 15.59
N GLY A 37 2.33 12.36 15.80
CA GLY A 37 2.57 11.08 16.49
C GLY A 37 2.30 9.82 15.65
N LYS A 38 2.02 9.94 14.34
CA LYS A 38 1.83 8.79 13.45
C LYS A 38 2.90 8.67 12.36
N TYR A 39 3.11 7.44 11.90
CA TYR A 39 3.83 7.11 10.68
C TYR A 39 2.88 6.83 9.53
N VAL A 40 3.37 7.06 8.30
CA VAL A 40 2.66 6.67 7.08
C VAL A 40 3.24 5.37 6.57
N CYS A 41 2.39 4.38 6.35
CA CYS A 41 2.78 3.11 5.76
C CYS A 41 2.21 3.01 4.35
N PHE A 42 3.08 2.71 3.39
CA PHE A 42 2.73 2.41 2.01
C PHE A 42 2.95 0.93 1.75
N VAL A 43 1.98 0.28 1.13
CA VAL A 43 2.06 -1.13 0.75
C VAL A 43 1.81 -1.23 -0.74
N LYS A 44 2.66 -1.98 -1.44
CA LYS A 44 2.43 -2.33 -2.85
C LYS A 44 2.61 -3.82 -3.06
N GLY A 45 1.73 -4.44 -3.83
CA GLY A 45 1.76 -5.88 -4.05
C GLY A 45 0.77 -6.39 -5.07
N ALA A 46 0.63 -7.71 -5.11
CA ALA A 46 -0.34 -8.39 -5.96
C ALA A 46 -1.76 -7.88 -5.64
N PRO A 47 -2.49 -7.34 -6.62
CA PRO A 47 -3.68 -6.54 -6.36
C PRO A 47 -4.83 -7.37 -5.76
N ASP A 48 -5.01 -8.64 -6.17
CA ASP A 48 -6.01 -9.54 -5.56
C ASP A 48 -5.79 -9.75 -4.04
N ARG A 49 -4.52 -9.82 -3.61
CA ARG A 49 -4.19 -9.94 -2.19
C ARG A 49 -4.42 -8.64 -1.45
N MET A 50 -4.04 -7.52 -2.06
CA MET A 50 -4.18 -6.20 -1.44
C MET A 50 -5.65 -5.84 -1.18
N VAL A 51 -6.54 -6.13 -2.14
CA VAL A 51 -8.00 -5.89 -1.97
C VAL A 51 -8.54 -6.56 -0.71
N LYS A 52 -8.12 -7.80 -0.43
CA LYS A 52 -8.58 -8.56 0.75
C LYS A 52 -8.07 -8.02 2.08
N LEU A 53 -6.97 -7.26 2.07
CA LEU A 53 -6.36 -6.65 3.27
C LEU A 53 -6.83 -5.21 3.51
N CYS A 54 -7.50 -4.62 2.53
CA CYS A 54 -8.03 -3.27 2.61
C CYS A 54 -9.39 -3.25 3.29
N LYS A 55 -9.56 -2.35 4.25
CA LYS A 55 -10.85 -2.03 4.88
C LYS A 55 -11.55 -0.87 4.17
N TYR A 56 -10.75 0.09 3.71
CA TYR A 56 -11.24 1.29 3.07
C TYR A 56 -10.65 1.45 1.67
N GLN A 57 -11.21 2.37 0.91
CA GLN A 57 -10.68 2.89 -0.35
C GLN A 57 -10.65 4.43 -0.31
N ALA A 58 -9.69 5.04 -1.00
CA ALA A 58 -9.57 6.49 -1.07
C ALA A 58 -10.60 7.08 -2.05
N LYS A 59 -11.43 7.99 -1.56
CA LYS A 59 -12.42 8.70 -2.36
C LYS A 59 -11.74 9.69 -3.31
N GLY A 60 -12.02 9.56 -4.61
CA GLY A 60 -11.44 10.42 -5.64
C GLY A 60 -9.91 10.32 -5.76
N GLY A 61 -9.29 9.24 -5.25
CA GLY A 61 -7.84 9.06 -5.24
C GLY A 61 -7.10 9.96 -4.25
N VAL A 62 -7.82 10.73 -3.42
CA VAL A 62 -7.23 11.60 -2.40
C VAL A 62 -7.14 10.81 -1.10
N ALA A 63 -5.91 10.62 -0.62
CA ALA A 63 -5.67 9.91 0.61
C ALA A 63 -5.79 10.84 1.83
N GLY A 64 -6.55 10.43 2.84
CA GLY A 64 -6.76 11.17 4.09
C GLY A 64 -7.95 10.61 4.85
N ASP A 65 -7.95 10.72 6.18
CA ASP A 65 -8.97 10.10 7.06
C ASP A 65 -10.40 10.56 6.72
N GLU A 66 -10.54 11.80 6.26
CA GLU A 66 -11.80 12.42 5.85
C GLU A 66 -12.34 11.96 4.47
N ASN A 67 -11.51 11.26 3.67
CA ASN A 67 -11.83 10.81 2.31
C ASN A 67 -11.78 9.27 2.18
N LEU A 68 -12.16 8.55 3.24
CA LEU A 68 -12.22 7.10 3.24
C LEU A 68 -13.66 6.60 3.03
N GLU A 69 -13.81 5.65 2.11
CA GLU A 69 -15.06 4.91 1.90
C GLU A 69 -14.81 3.41 2.13
N ASP A 70 -15.84 2.65 2.50
CA ASP A 70 -15.71 1.19 2.65
C ASP A 70 -15.29 0.57 1.31
N ILE A 71 -14.45 -0.47 1.35
CA ILE A 71 -13.91 -1.03 0.12
C ILE A 71 -15.00 -1.75 -0.70
N ASN A 72 -15.11 -1.38 -1.98
CA ASN A 72 -15.89 -2.16 -2.93
C ASN A 72 -15.01 -3.24 -3.57
N GLU A 73 -14.89 -4.40 -2.91
CA GLU A 73 -14.02 -5.49 -3.37
C GLU A 73 -14.35 -5.94 -4.80
N ASN A 74 -15.64 -6.03 -5.14
CA ASN A 74 -16.09 -6.46 -6.46
C ASN A 74 -15.62 -5.51 -7.56
N TYR A 75 -15.74 -4.19 -7.32
CA TYR A 75 -15.25 -3.18 -8.25
C TYR A 75 -13.74 -3.34 -8.51
N TRP A 76 -12.93 -3.45 -7.45
CA TRP A 76 -11.49 -3.60 -7.62
C TRP A 76 -11.10 -4.89 -8.33
N ILE A 77 -11.75 -6.02 -8.01
CA ILE A 77 -11.51 -7.31 -8.68
C ILE A 77 -11.84 -7.19 -10.18
N GLU A 78 -12.94 -6.55 -10.54
CA GLU A 78 -13.32 -6.31 -11.94
C GLU A 78 -12.28 -5.45 -12.66
N GLN A 79 -11.84 -4.34 -12.06
CA GLN A 79 -10.81 -3.48 -12.65
C GLN A 79 -9.47 -4.21 -12.81
N ILE A 80 -9.08 -5.05 -11.84
CA ILE A 80 -7.89 -5.90 -11.94
C ILE A 80 -8.02 -6.86 -13.13
N ALA A 81 -9.18 -7.50 -13.30
CA ALA A 81 -9.43 -8.44 -14.39
C ALA A 81 -9.36 -7.75 -15.76
N ILE A 82 -9.97 -6.56 -15.89
CA ILE A 82 -9.90 -5.74 -17.11
C ILE A 82 -8.45 -5.43 -17.45
N LEU A 83 -7.70 -4.83 -16.53
CA LEU A 83 -6.30 -4.45 -16.77
C LEU A 83 -5.40 -5.66 -17.07
N SER A 84 -5.65 -6.78 -16.39
CA SER A 84 -4.91 -8.03 -16.62
C SER A 84 -5.23 -8.66 -17.99
N SER A 85 -6.47 -8.49 -18.49
CA SER A 85 -6.87 -8.96 -19.83
C SER A 85 -6.09 -8.27 -20.96
N HIS A 86 -5.62 -7.05 -20.72
CA HIS A 86 -4.71 -6.34 -21.63
C HIS A 86 -3.25 -6.83 -21.56
N GLY A 87 -2.96 -7.90 -20.80
CA GLY A 87 -1.60 -8.42 -20.62
C GLY A 87 -0.70 -7.54 -19.75
N LEU A 88 -1.29 -6.60 -18.99
CA LEU A 88 -0.53 -5.67 -18.15
C LEU A 88 -0.22 -6.31 -16.79
N ARG A 89 0.96 -6.02 -16.24
CA ARG A 89 1.28 -6.35 -14.85
C ARG A 89 0.62 -5.31 -13.94
N VAL A 90 -0.39 -5.74 -13.19
CA VAL A 90 -1.15 -4.88 -12.27
C VAL A 90 -0.57 -4.99 -10.86
N LEU A 91 -0.42 -3.85 -10.18
CA LEU A 91 -0.03 -3.72 -8.78
C LEU A 91 -1.11 -2.96 -8.01
N GLY A 92 -1.44 -3.44 -6.81
CA GLY A 92 -2.28 -2.71 -5.86
C GLY A 92 -1.42 -1.77 -5.03
N LEU A 93 -1.88 -0.52 -4.89
CA LEU A 93 -1.27 0.50 -4.07
C LEU A 93 -2.17 0.79 -2.87
N CYS A 94 -1.62 0.62 -1.68
CA CYS A 94 -2.35 0.82 -0.43
C CYS A 94 -1.58 1.76 0.49
N ARG A 95 -2.33 2.43 1.37
CA ARG A 95 -1.82 3.36 2.36
C ARG A 95 -2.53 3.15 3.68
N THR A 96 -1.85 3.44 4.78
CA THR A 96 -2.45 3.51 6.11
C THR A 96 -1.58 4.37 7.02
N THR A 97 -2.12 4.74 8.19
CA THR A 97 -1.35 5.40 9.26
C THR A 97 -1.23 4.49 10.46
N ILE A 98 -0.06 4.47 11.10
CA ILE A 98 0.22 3.67 12.28
C ILE A 98 0.79 4.57 13.38
N ASP A 99 0.66 4.14 14.63
CA ASP A 99 1.26 4.87 15.74
C ASP A 99 2.79 4.76 15.72
N LYS A 100 3.50 5.85 16.06
CA LYS A 100 4.96 5.83 16.12
C LYS A 100 5.51 4.85 17.17
N ASP A 101 4.75 4.53 18.21
CA ASP A 101 5.15 3.54 19.22
C ASP A 101 5.12 2.11 18.68
N SER A 102 4.37 1.86 17.58
CA SER A 102 4.21 0.52 17.00
C SER A 102 5.42 0.03 16.22
N VAL A 103 6.33 0.91 15.80
CA VAL A 103 7.48 0.57 14.95
C VAL A 103 8.70 1.40 15.34
N LYS A 104 9.87 0.76 15.49
CA LYS A 104 11.13 1.46 15.75
C LYS A 104 11.83 1.85 14.46
N ALA A 105 12.54 2.98 14.48
CA ALA A 105 13.39 3.38 13.37
C ALA A 105 14.55 2.40 13.16
N GLY A 106 14.74 1.96 11.92
CA GLY A 106 15.73 0.95 11.52
C GLY A 106 15.25 -0.49 11.65
N ASP A 107 13.97 -0.73 11.97
CA ASP A 107 13.45 -2.08 12.12
C ASP A 107 13.20 -2.75 10.76
N GLN A 108 13.48 -4.05 10.69
CA GLN A 108 13.20 -4.86 9.50
C GLN A 108 11.98 -5.72 9.78
N LEU A 109 10.84 -5.22 9.32
CA LEU A 109 9.53 -5.79 9.64
C LEU A 109 9.29 -7.07 8.84
N GLY A 110 8.69 -8.07 9.50
CA GLY A 110 8.27 -9.32 8.88
C GLY A 110 6.93 -9.20 8.14
N PRO A 111 6.54 -10.25 7.38
CA PRO A 111 5.25 -10.28 6.68
C PRO A 111 4.03 -10.20 7.62
N GLU A 112 4.22 -10.58 8.89
CA GLU A 112 3.19 -10.50 9.94
C GLU A 112 2.74 -9.06 10.19
N PHE A 113 3.59 -8.06 9.92
CA PHE A 113 3.21 -6.65 10.03
C PHE A 113 2.04 -6.26 9.13
N VAL A 114 1.95 -6.89 7.94
CA VAL A 114 0.91 -6.62 6.94
C VAL A 114 -0.21 -7.66 7.00
N ASN A 115 0.13 -8.95 7.05
CA ASN A 115 -0.83 -10.05 6.99
C ASN A 115 -1.35 -10.51 8.35
N GLY A 116 -0.59 -10.29 9.43
CA GLY A 116 -0.79 -10.92 10.73
C GLY A 116 -1.47 -10.02 11.76
N ARG A 117 -2.00 -8.86 11.35
CA ARG A 117 -2.63 -7.94 12.31
C ARG A 117 -3.91 -8.54 12.88
N PRO A 118 -4.11 -8.50 14.21
CA PRO A 118 -5.29 -9.06 14.87
C PRO A 118 -6.59 -8.33 14.49
N GLU A 119 -6.47 -7.09 14.00
CA GLU A 119 -7.58 -6.23 13.57
C GLU A 119 -8.19 -6.66 12.22
N GLY A 120 -7.56 -7.59 11.50
CA GLY A 120 -8.03 -8.06 10.19
C GLY A 120 -7.72 -7.05 9.08
N LYS A 121 -8.73 -6.62 8.32
CA LYS A 121 -8.56 -5.63 7.24
C LYS A 121 -8.25 -4.26 7.84
N TRP A 122 -7.16 -3.64 7.41
CA TRP A 122 -6.68 -2.40 8.03
C TRP A 122 -6.02 -1.42 7.04
N LEU A 123 -5.82 -1.85 5.79
CA LEU A 123 -5.25 -1.01 4.75
C LEU A 123 -6.33 -0.16 4.07
N THR A 124 -5.90 0.92 3.43
CA THR A 124 -6.75 1.69 2.50
C THR A 124 -6.24 1.49 1.08
N MET A 125 -7.11 1.07 0.18
CA MET A 125 -6.82 0.99 -1.25
C MET A 125 -6.78 2.39 -1.85
N VAL A 126 -5.63 2.77 -2.42
CA VAL A 126 -5.47 4.09 -3.05
C VAL A 126 -5.68 3.98 -4.56
N GLY A 127 -5.18 2.92 -5.18
CA GLY A 127 -5.29 2.73 -6.62
C GLY A 127 -4.63 1.47 -7.16
N LEU A 128 -4.80 1.26 -8.47
CA LEU A 128 -4.09 0.24 -9.23
C LEU A 128 -3.07 0.90 -10.15
N CYS A 129 -1.89 0.30 -10.26
CA CYS A 129 -0.89 0.66 -11.25
C CYS A 129 -0.73 -0.50 -12.22
N ALA A 130 -0.98 -0.27 -13.51
CA ALA A 130 -0.77 -1.25 -14.56
C ALA A 130 0.49 -0.89 -15.36
N ILE A 131 1.40 -1.84 -15.47
CA ILE A 131 2.69 -1.67 -16.15
C ILE A 131 2.71 -2.64 -17.32
N MET A 132 2.96 -2.12 -18.52
CA MET A 132 3.25 -2.97 -19.68
C MET A 132 4.64 -3.57 -19.48
N ASP A 133 4.75 -4.90 -19.46
CA ASP A 133 6.05 -5.57 -19.44
C ASP A 133 6.63 -5.39 -20.86
N PRO A 134 7.70 -4.59 -21.06
CA PRO A 134 8.33 -4.53 -22.37
C PRO A 134 8.83 -5.94 -22.71
N PRO A 135 8.69 -6.39 -23.97
CA PRO A 135 9.24 -7.69 -24.37
C PRO A 135 10.72 -7.73 -23.99
N ARG A 136 11.15 -8.80 -23.31
CA ARG A 136 12.58 -8.98 -23.03
C ARG A 136 13.28 -9.09 -24.39
N PRO A 137 14.28 -8.26 -24.70
CA PRO A 137 15.17 -8.56 -25.81
C PRO A 137 15.82 -9.92 -25.48
N GLU A 138 15.61 -10.88 -26.37
CA GLU A 138 16.34 -12.14 -26.44
C GLU A 138 17.86 -11.92 -26.55
#